data_AF-A0A1A2CHY1-F1
#
_entry.id   AF-A0A1A2CHY1-F1
#
_cell.length_a   1.000
_cell.length_b   1.000
_cell.length_c   1.000
_cell.angle_alpha   90.00
_cell.angle_beta   90.00
_cell.angle_gamma   90.00
#
_symmetry.space_group_name_H-M   'P 1'
#
loop_
_entity.id
_entity.type
_entity.pdbx_description
1 polymer ?
#
loop_
_entity_poly.entity_id
_entity_poly.type
_entity_poly.pdbx_seq_one_letter_code
_entity_poly.pdbx_strand_id
1 'polypeptide(L)'
;MSAVLTPQASTATPPPGPLHRRIAWHLRHNPKRELWLAWWTLLVFYNIFFPVFFIVAQVQPPPQPTWNLATQVHWFHERQLGIPIGFGIIFAICGMTAINNALIAYSMRRMSVSRAFGYSYLLIYSLSAVPGLLLLCIALIVGTLRPERDPEAIGWLYDFAFLSFDGTMGVFLIGSLIWMLAILLDKNRVFPKWFGYLNLCNALTEVVVAPCWIFRRGVLAWNGQIAWWLDMVVFGIYQVTFIVMLFQMIRREDFGTGPLPELPRKQKANRSDMKAAA
;
A
#
# COMPACT_ATOMS: atom_id res chain seq x y z
N MET A 1 -34.42 -24.79 24.39
CA MET A 1 -33.73 -24.05 23.32
C MET A 1 -33.80 -22.57 23.66
N SER A 2 -32.79 -22.04 24.38
CA SER A 2 -32.77 -20.62 24.75
C SER A 2 -32.08 -19.82 23.66
N ALA A 3 -32.85 -18.96 22.97
CA ALA A 3 -32.32 -17.98 22.05
C ALA A 3 -31.52 -16.94 22.82
N VAL A 4 -30.20 -16.95 22.65
CA VAL A 4 -29.32 -15.87 23.11
C VAL A 4 -29.57 -14.67 22.19
N LEU A 5 -30.47 -13.78 22.62
CA LEU A 5 -30.62 -12.45 22.05
C LEU A 5 -29.33 -11.69 22.32
N THR A 6 -28.53 -11.48 21.28
CA THR A 6 -27.38 -10.58 21.32
C THR A 6 -27.92 -9.17 21.51
N PRO A 7 -27.49 -8.40 22.53
CA PRO A 7 -27.98 -7.03 22.72
C PRO A 7 -27.61 -6.18 21.50
N GLN A 8 -28.61 -5.56 20.86
CA GLN A 8 -28.37 -4.46 19.94
C GLN A 8 -27.53 -3.41 20.67
N ALA A 9 -26.34 -3.13 20.15
CA ALA A 9 -25.50 -2.06 20.65
C ALA A 9 -26.29 -0.74 20.57
N SER A 10 -26.74 -0.27 21.73
CA SER A 10 -27.32 1.06 21.90
C SER A 10 -26.40 2.08 21.24
N THR A 11 -26.95 2.87 20.32
CA THR A 11 -26.32 4.05 19.74
C THR A 11 -26.17 5.09 20.84
N ALA A 12 -25.19 4.90 21.71
CA ALA A 12 -24.85 5.83 22.76
C ALA A 12 -24.69 7.23 22.13
N THR A 13 -25.35 8.22 22.69
CA THR A 13 -25.36 9.58 22.14
C THR A 13 -24.06 10.28 22.55
N PRO A 14 -23.36 10.99 21.64
CA PRO A 14 -22.13 11.69 22.01
C PRO A 14 -22.42 12.73 23.10
N PRO A 15 -21.59 12.83 24.15
CA PRO A 15 -21.81 13.76 25.25
C PRO A 15 -21.82 15.21 24.72
N PRO A 16 -22.78 16.06 25.14
CA PRO A 16 -22.73 17.48 24.85
C PRO A 16 -21.49 18.09 25.51
N GLY A 17 -20.68 18.81 24.73
CA GLY A 17 -19.40 19.34 25.21
C GLY A 17 -18.50 19.84 24.08
N PRO A 18 -17.33 20.40 24.44
CA PRO A 18 -16.39 20.97 23.49
C PRO A 18 -15.90 19.95 22.45
N LEU A 19 -15.52 20.42 21.26
CA LEU A 19 -15.18 19.60 20.08
C LEU A 19 -14.18 18.47 20.39
N HIS A 20 -13.15 18.72 21.19
CA HIS A 20 -12.16 17.72 21.59
C HIS A 20 -12.76 16.55 22.40
N ARG A 21 -13.76 16.81 23.26
CA ARG A 21 -14.44 15.79 24.08
C ARG A 21 -15.37 14.92 23.23
N ARG A 22 -16.02 15.50 22.22
CA ARG A 22 -16.80 14.76 21.22
C ARG A 22 -15.92 13.92 20.31
N ILE A 23 -14.79 14.47 19.83
CA ILE A 23 -13.81 13.74 19.03
C ILE A 23 -13.23 12.57 19.83
N ALA A 24 -12.82 12.79 21.09
CA ALA A 24 -12.32 11.74 21.98
C ALA A 24 -13.38 10.65 22.27
N TRP A 25 -14.65 11.05 22.41
CA TRP A 25 -15.75 10.11 22.61
C TRP A 25 -16.04 9.28 21.35
N HIS A 26 -16.07 9.90 20.15
CA HIS A 26 -16.19 9.18 18.87
C HIS A 26 -14.99 8.28 18.62
N LEU A 27 -13.77 8.73 18.97
CA LEU A 27 -12.57 7.90 18.94
C LEU A 27 -12.65 6.73 19.93
N ARG A 28 -13.44 6.79 21.01
CA ARG A 28 -13.56 5.68 21.97
C ARG A 28 -14.74 4.74 21.70
N HIS A 29 -15.84 5.24 21.15
CA HIS A 29 -17.11 4.51 21.06
C HIS A 29 -17.57 4.23 19.62
N ASN A 30 -16.83 4.66 18.59
CA ASN A 30 -17.14 4.29 17.22
C ASN A 30 -16.79 2.81 16.99
N PRO A 31 -17.76 1.95 16.63
CA PRO A 31 -17.50 0.53 16.39
C PRO A 31 -16.48 0.29 15.28
N LYS A 32 -16.26 1.29 14.40
CA LYS A 32 -15.30 1.25 13.29
C LYS A 32 -13.89 1.73 13.64
N ARG A 33 -13.59 2.01 14.93
CA ARG A 33 -12.32 2.58 15.36
C ARG A 33 -11.11 1.80 14.86
N GLU A 34 -11.17 0.47 14.93
CA GLU A 34 -10.05 -0.40 14.54
C GLU A 34 -9.74 -0.28 13.06
N LEU A 35 -10.77 -0.22 12.22
CA LEU A 35 -10.64 -0.01 10.77
C LEU A 35 -10.12 1.40 10.45
N TRP A 36 -10.58 2.42 11.18
CA TRP A 36 -10.06 3.78 11.06
C TRP A 36 -8.60 3.89 11.48
N LEU A 37 -8.21 3.21 12.56
CA LEU A 37 -6.82 3.16 13.00
C LEU A 37 -5.94 2.50 11.93
N ALA A 38 -6.38 1.37 11.36
CA ALA A 38 -5.66 0.72 10.27
C ALA A 38 -5.52 1.62 9.04
N TRP A 39 -6.56 2.36 8.68
CA TRP A 39 -6.52 3.32 7.57
C TRP A 39 -5.64 4.55 7.86
N TRP A 40 -5.61 5.05 9.09
CA TRP A 40 -4.67 6.11 9.48
C TRP A 40 -3.22 5.64 9.47
N THR A 41 -2.97 4.42 9.94
CA THR A 41 -1.66 3.77 9.87
C THR A 41 -1.19 3.66 8.42
N LEU A 42 -2.09 3.28 7.49
CA LEU A 42 -1.82 3.26 6.06
C LEU A 42 -1.35 4.64 5.55
N LEU A 43 -2.09 5.70 5.89
CA LEU A 43 -1.72 7.06 5.49
C LEU A 43 -0.37 7.48 6.06
N VAL A 44 -0.15 7.27 7.36
CA VAL A 44 1.11 7.63 8.03
C VAL A 44 2.27 6.87 7.41
N PHE A 45 2.11 5.57 7.16
CA PHE A 45 3.13 4.74 6.52
C PHE A 45 3.53 5.32 5.17
N TYR A 46 2.60 5.55 4.23
CA TYR A 46 2.96 6.06 2.91
C TYR A 46 3.52 7.50 2.95
N ASN A 47 2.97 8.36 3.81
CA ASN A 47 3.47 9.73 3.95
C ASN A 47 4.87 9.81 4.58
N ILE A 48 5.32 8.77 5.30
CA ILE A 48 6.71 8.67 5.79
C ILE A 48 7.57 7.93 4.76
N PHE A 49 7.07 6.81 4.23
CA PHE A 49 7.80 5.93 3.31
C PHE A 49 8.31 6.67 2.08
N PHE A 50 7.45 7.42 1.37
CA PHE A 50 7.86 8.12 0.15
C PHE A 50 8.92 9.20 0.41
N PRO A 51 8.75 10.17 1.32
CA PRO A 51 9.79 11.15 1.61
C PRO A 51 11.09 10.52 2.09
N VAL A 52 11.03 9.44 2.87
CA VAL A 52 12.23 8.74 3.33
C VAL A 52 12.98 8.12 2.15
N PHE A 53 12.31 7.44 1.22
CA PHE A 53 12.96 6.82 0.05
C PHE A 53 13.53 7.85 -0.94
N PHE A 54 12.80 8.94 -1.20
CA PHE A 54 13.17 9.92 -2.22
C PHE A 54 14.07 11.05 -1.70
N ILE A 55 13.85 11.54 -0.48
CA ILE A 55 14.52 12.74 0.05
C ILE A 55 15.64 12.36 1.02
N VAL A 56 15.39 11.42 1.94
CA VAL A 56 16.36 11.07 3.01
C VAL A 56 17.39 10.07 2.50
N ALA A 57 16.94 8.92 2.01
CA ALA A 57 17.81 7.86 1.50
C ALA A 57 18.32 8.17 0.10
N GLN A 58 17.56 8.94 -0.70
CA GLN A 58 17.90 9.33 -2.07
C GLN A 58 18.28 8.13 -2.95
N VAL A 59 17.59 7.01 -2.72
CA VAL A 59 17.78 5.76 -3.46
C VAL A 59 16.87 5.73 -4.70
N GLN A 60 15.86 6.61 -4.74
CA GLN A 60 14.92 6.75 -5.83
C GLN A 60 15.01 8.13 -6.49
N PRO A 61 15.04 8.24 -7.84
CA PRO A 61 14.99 7.16 -8.83
C PRO A 61 16.23 6.25 -8.78
N PRO A 62 16.11 4.97 -9.21
CA PRO A 62 17.18 4.01 -9.01
C PRO A 62 18.40 4.38 -9.86
N PRO A 63 19.61 4.21 -9.31
CA PRO A 63 20.86 4.54 -9.98
C PRO A 63 21.10 3.60 -11.18
N GLN A 64 21.99 3.96 -12.10
CA GLN A 64 22.07 3.22 -13.38
C GLN A 64 22.78 1.86 -13.22
N PRO A 65 22.28 0.79 -13.87
CA PRO A 65 22.91 -0.54 -13.83
C PRO A 65 24.27 -0.59 -14.53
N THR A 66 24.59 0.37 -15.40
CA THR A 66 25.82 0.36 -16.20
C THR A 66 26.92 1.26 -15.67
N TRP A 67 26.76 1.77 -14.45
CA TRP A 67 27.83 2.52 -13.80
C TRP A 67 29.04 1.63 -13.56
N ASN A 68 30.23 2.23 -13.69
CA ASN A 68 31.45 1.53 -13.34
C ASN A 68 31.54 1.39 -11.80
N LEU A 69 32.42 0.51 -11.35
CA LEU A 69 32.60 0.19 -9.94
C LEU A 69 32.93 1.44 -9.10
N ALA A 70 33.79 2.32 -9.62
CA ALA A 70 34.18 3.54 -8.95
C ALA A 70 32.98 4.46 -8.68
N THR A 71 32.09 4.62 -9.66
CA THR A 71 30.87 5.42 -9.54
C THR A 71 29.87 4.78 -8.58
N GLN A 72 29.74 3.45 -8.58
CA GLN A 72 28.89 2.73 -7.62
C GLN A 72 29.35 2.96 -6.17
N VAL A 73 30.66 2.83 -5.91
CA VAL A 73 31.25 3.07 -4.58
C VAL A 73 31.09 4.55 -4.18
N HIS A 74 31.32 5.47 -5.12
CA HIS A 74 31.12 6.89 -4.87
C HIS A 74 29.66 7.22 -4.48
N TRP A 75 28.69 6.60 -5.14
CA TRP A 75 27.27 6.77 -4.85
C TRP A 75 26.90 6.37 -3.41
N PHE A 76 27.50 5.27 -2.90
CA PHE A 76 27.36 4.88 -1.48
C PHE A 76 28.01 5.90 -0.54
N HIS A 77 29.19 6.40 -0.88
CA HIS A 77 29.89 7.41 -0.08
C HIS A 77 29.12 8.71 0.07
N GLU A 78 28.50 9.21 -1.00
CA GLU A 78 27.64 10.40 -0.95
C GLU A 78 26.45 10.20 0.00
N ARG A 79 25.94 8.97 0.10
CA ARG A 79 24.75 8.61 0.89
C ARG A 79 25.06 7.94 2.22
N GLN A 80 26.29 8.10 2.71
CA GLN A 80 26.79 7.49 3.95
C GLN A 80 25.91 7.75 5.19
N LEU A 81 25.22 8.91 5.24
CA LEU A 81 24.27 9.24 6.30
C LEU A 81 22.81 9.00 5.88
N GLY A 82 22.49 9.28 4.62
CA GLY A 82 21.11 9.21 4.11
C GLY A 82 20.53 7.80 4.12
N ILE A 83 21.28 6.82 3.61
CA ILE A 83 20.82 5.42 3.52
C ILE A 83 20.59 4.82 4.92
N PRO A 84 21.54 4.88 5.90
CA PRO A 84 21.33 4.29 7.21
C PRO A 84 20.20 4.97 8.01
N ILE A 85 20.10 6.30 7.96
CA ILE A 85 19.02 7.03 8.66
C ILE A 85 17.68 6.71 8.00
N GLY A 86 17.61 6.80 6.67
CA GLY A 86 16.38 6.55 5.92
C GLY A 86 15.87 5.13 6.16
N PHE A 87 16.71 4.12 5.92
CA PHE A 87 16.29 2.73 6.11
C PHE A 87 16.14 2.33 7.58
N GLY A 88 16.82 3.00 8.51
CA GLY A 88 16.53 2.89 9.94
C GLY A 88 15.09 3.29 10.27
N ILE A 89 14.59 4.39 9.68
CA ILE A 89 13.18 4.80 9.80
C ILE A 89 12.27 3.75 9.14
N ILE A 90 12.61 3.27 7.95
CA ILE A 90 11.82 2.24 7.25
C ILE A 90 11.68 0.97 8.09
N PHE A 91 12.76 0.48 8.72
CA PHE A 91 12.67 -0.68 9.61
C PHE A 91 11.76 -0.43 10.81
N ALA A 92 11.80 0.77 11.39
CA ALA A 92 10.93 1.13 12.51
C ALA A 92 9.43 1.14 12.12
N ILE A 93 9.12 1.56 10.88
CA ILE A 93 7.73 1.62 10.40
C ILE A 93 7.29 0.38 9.60
N CYS A 94 8.20 -0.54 9.27
CA CYS A 94 7.92 -1.70 8.43
C CYS A 94 6.76 -2.54 8.96
N GLY A 95 6.62 -2.68 10.28
CA GLY A 95 5.52 -3.42 10.90
C GLY A 95 4.12 -2.84 10.61
N MET A 96 4.02 -1.55 10.23
CA MET A 96 2.77 -0.93 9.83
C MET A 96 2.18 -1.56 8.55
N THR A 97 3.02 -2.14 7.69
CA THR A 97 2.57 -2.83 6.46
C THR A 97 1.66 -4.03 6.77
N ALA A 98 1.89 -4.73 7.87
CA ALA A 98 1.04 -5.85 8.28
C ALA A 98 -0.39 -5.41 8.61
N ILE A 99 -0.54 -4.23 9.23
CA ILE A 99 -1.84 -3.63 9.55
C ILE A 99 -2.57 -3.26 8.25
N ASN A 100 -1.84 -2.74 7.27
CA ASN A 100 -2.38 -2.40 5.94
C ASN A 100 -2.89 -3.65 5.20
N ASN A 101 -2.08 -4.71 5.16
CA ASN A 101 -2.44 -5.98 4.53
C ASN A 101 -3.65 -6.63 5.22
N ALA A 102 -3.73 -6.53 6.55
CA ALA A 102 -4.87 -7.03 7.32
C ALA A 102 -6.16 -6.27 6.99
N LEU A 103 -6.12 -4.95 6.79
CA LEU A 103 -7.29 -4.16 6.39
C LEU A 103 -7.79 -4.57 4.99
N ILE A 104 -6.90 -4.84 4.06
CA ILE A 104 -7.26 -5.34 2.72
C ILE A 104 -7.84 -6.75 2.81
N ALA A 105 -7.20 -7.65 3.57
CA ALA A 105 -7.73 -9.00 3.79
C ALA A 105 -9.11 -8.99 4.48
N TYR A 106 -9.36 -8.03 5.38
CA TYR A 106 -10.67 -7.80 5.96
C TYR A 106 -11.69 -7.39 4.88
N SER A 107 -11.32 -6.48 3.97
CA SER A 107 -12.18 -6.11 2.85
C SER A 107 -12.53 -7.31 1.96
N MET A 108 -11.59 -8.24 1.74
CA MET A 108 -11.83 -9.49 1.01
C MET A 108 -12.75 -10.44 1.77
N ARG A 109 -12.66 -10.49 3.11
CA ARG A 109 -13.58 -11.28 3.94
C ARG A 109 -15.02 -10.77 3.88
N ARG A 110 -15.24 -9.48 3.61
CA ARG A 110 -16.56 -8.87 3.40
C ARG A 110 -17.16 -9.22 2.04
N MET A 111 -16.34 -9.60 1.07
CA MET A 111 -16.79 -10.01 -0.26
C MET A 111 -17.47 -11.38 -0.21
N SER A 112 -18.25 -11.70 -1.24
CA SER A 112 -18.91 -13.01 -1.37
C SER A 112 -17.96 -14.14 -1.79
N VAL A 113 -16.65 -13.98 -1.63
CA VAL A 113 -15.62 -14.92 -2.08
C VAL A 113 -15.13 -15.79 -0.92
N SER A 114 -14.46 -16.90 -1.24
CA SER A 114 -13.87 -17.77 -0.21
C SER A 114 -12.83 -17.03 0.61
N ARG A 115 -12.76 -17.33 1.91
CA ARG A 115 -11.72 -16.83 2.83
C ARG A 115 -10.30 -17.17 2.36
N ALA A 116 -10.16 -18.18 1.51
CA ALA A 116 -8.91 -18.52 0.85
C ALA A 116 -8.27 -17.31 0.14
N PHE A 117 -9.05 -16.46 -0.54
CA PHE A 117 -8.51 -15.27 -1.21
C PHE A 117 -7.85 -14.30 -0.22
N GLY A 118 -8.49 -14.04 0.92
CA GLY A 118 -7.95 -13.18 1.96
C GLY A 118 -6.65 -13.73 2.57
N TYR A 119 -6.59 -15.03 2.85
CA TYR A 119 -5.38 -15.66 3.37
C TYR A 119 -4.25 -15.74 2.33
N SER A 120 -4.57 -16.10 1.09
CA SER A 120 -3.61 -16.12 -0.02
C SER A 120 -3.00 -14.74 -0.23
N TYR A 121 -3.82 -13.68 -0.22
CA TYR A 121 -3.33 -12.30 -0.29
C TYR A 121 -2.38 -11.97 0.86
N LEU A 122 -2.78 -12.26 2.10
CA LEU A 122 -1.96 -12.01 3.29
C LEU A 122 -0.60 -12.72 3.23
N LEU A 123 -0.58 -13.99 2.84
CA LEU A 123 0.65 -14.79 2.73
C LEU A 123 1.57 -14.25 1.64
N ILE A 124 1.04 -13.97 0.45
CA ILE A 124 1.82 -13.47 -0.69
C ILE A 124 2.42 -12.10 -0.37
N TYR A 125 1.63 -11.16 0.16
CA TYR A 125 2.13 -9.83 0.47
C TYR A 125 3.11 -9.84 1.65
N SER A 126 2.90 -10.69 2.67
CA SER A 126 3.86 -10.85 3.76
C SER A 126 5.18 -11.46 3.28
N LEU A 127 5.12 -12.43 2.35
CA LEU A 127 6.30 -13.00 1.73
C LEU A 127 7.04 -11.99 0.86
N SER A 128 6.32 -11.20 0.05
CA SER A 128 6.91 -10.22 -0.88
C SER A 128 7.71 -9.11 -0.20
N ALA A 129 7.35 -8.74 1.03
CA ALA A 129 8.06 -7.71 1.80
C ALA A 129 9.51 -8.11 2.10
N VAL A 130 9.80 -9.40 2.21
CA VAL A 130 11.14 -9.91 2.56
C VAL A 130 12.12 -9.70 1.40
N PRO A 131 11.93 -10.27 0.20
CA PRO A 131 12.86 -10.05 -0.89
C PRO A 131 12.81 -8.63 -1.47
N GLY A 132 11.66 -7.95 -1.36
CA GLY A 132 11.46 -6.67 -2.04
C GLY A 132 12.03 -5.52 -1.23
N LEU A 133 11.56 -5.37 0.01
CA LEU A 133 11.93 -4.26 0.86
C LEU A 133 13.14 -4.58 1.75
N LEU A 134 13.08 -5.70 2.47
CA LEU A 134 14.08 -5.98 3.50
C LEU A 134 15.45 -6.32 2.91
N LEU A 135 15.53 -7.15 1.87
CA LEU A 135 16.82 -7.47 1.24
C LEU A 135 17.48 -6.23 0.63
N LEU A 136 16.71 -5.37 -0.06
CA LEU A 136 17.21 -4.09 -0.57
C LEU A 136 17.74 -3.21 0.58
N CYS A 137 16.96 -3.01 1.64
CA CYS A 137 17.38 -2.16 2.76
C CYS A 137 18.64 -2.70 3.44
N ILE A 138 18.72 -4.02 3.68
CA ILE A 138 19.88 -4.66 4.31
C ILE A 138 21.11 -4.53 3.42
N ALA A 139 21.01 -4.87 2.13
CA ALA A 139 22.14 -4.83 1.20
C ALA A 139 22.71 -3.42 1.08
N LEU A 140 21.85 -2.41 0.95
CA LEU A 140 22.27 -1.02 0.85
C LEU A 140 22.85 -0.48 2.16
N ILE A 141 22.29 -0.82 3.32
CA ILE A 141 22.87 -0.45 4.62
C ILE A 141 24.25 -1.08 4.79
N VAL A 142 24.40 -2.37 4.48
CA VAL A 142 25.69 -3.07 4.59
C VAL A 142 26.72 -2.44 3.68
N GLY A 143 26.37 -2.17 2.41
CA GLY A 143 27.26 -1.48 1.47
C GLY A 143 27.66 -0.08 1.92
N THR A 144 26.78 0.60 2.66
CA THR A 144 27.03 1.97 3.15
C THR A 144 27.84 2.00 4.45
N LEU A 145 27.59 1.09 5.40
CA LEU A 145 28.22 1.05 6.73
C LEU A 145 29.55 0.27 6.76
N ARG A 146 29.91 -0.39 5.65
CA ARG A 146 31.15 -1.15 5.48
C ARG A 146 31.93 -0.68 4.24
N PRO A 147 32.22 0.64 4.09
CA PRO A 147 32.93 1.16 2.93
C PRO A 147 34.36 0.61 2.80
N GLU A 148 34.93 0.08 3.88
CA GLU A 148 36.26 -0.53 3.91
C GLU A 148 36.37 -1.89 3.20
N ARG A 149 35.25 -2.44 2.73
CA ARG A 149 35.22 -3.73 2.02
C ARG A 149 35.70 -3.58 0.58
N ASP A 150 36.08 -4.71 0.00
CA ASP A 150 36.50 -4.80 -1.40
C ASP A 150 35.46 -4.13 -2.32
N PRO A 151 35.85 -3.15 -3.17
CA PRO A 151 34.95 -2.49 -4.09
C PRO A 151 34.09 -3.44 -4.92
N GLU A 152 34.63 -4.60 -5.34
CA GLU A 152 33.84 -5.60 -6.08
C GLU A 152 32.66 -6.15 -5.27
N ALA A 153 32.83 -6.34 -3.96
CA ALA A 153 31.76 -6.77 -3.08
C ALA A 153 30.67 -5.68 -2.93
N ILE A 154 31.06 -4.40 -2.91
CA ILE A 154 30.13 -3.27 -2.87
C ILE A 154 29.33 -3.18 -4.17
N GLY A 155 29.97 -3.40 -5.33
CA GLY A 155 29.31 -3.48 -6.62
C GLY A 155 28.29 -4.63 -6.69
N TRP A 156 28.64 -5.80 -6.14
CA TRP A 156 27.70 -6.91 -6.01
C TRP A 156 26.51 -6.60 -5.11
N LEU A 157 26.73 -5.92 -3.97
CA LEU A 157 25.64 -5.48 -3.08
C LEU A 157 24.71 -4.48 -3.75
N TYR A 158 25.26 -3.59 -4.58
CA TYR A 158 24.49 -2.65 -5.39
C TYR A 158 23.55 -3.40 -6.34
N ASP A 159 24.09 -4.28 -7.19
CA ASP A 159 23.29 -5.04 -8.17
C ASP A 159 22.27 -5.94 -7.46
N PHE A 160 22.68 -6.61 -6.37
CA PHE A 160 21.82 -7.46 -5.58
C PHE A 160 20.64 -6.69 -4.97
N ALA A 161 20.87 -5.49 -4.44
CA ALA A 161 19.81 -4.69 -3.82
C ALA A 161 18.71 -4.33 -4.82
N PHE A 162 19.08 -3.78 -5.98
CA PHE A 162 18.12 -3.32 -6.98
C PHE A 162 17.44 -4.49 -7.70
N LEU A 163 18.19 -5.54 -8.07
CA LEU A 163 17.59 -6.73 -8.68
C LEU A 163 16.66 -7.48 -7.73
N SER A 164 16.95 -7.50 -6.43
CA SER A 164 16.04 -8.11 -5.44
C SER A 164 14.73 -7.36 -5.38
N PHE A 165 14.77 -6.02 -5.36
CA PHE A 165 13.57 -5.18 -5.38
C PHE A 165 12.73 -5.43 -6.64
N ASP A 166 13.34 -5.34 -7.82
CA ASP A 166 12.62 -5.54 -9.09
C ASP A 166 12.13 -6.98 -9.27
N GLY A 167 12.89 -7.96 -8.78
CA GLY A 167 12.52 -9.37 -8.85
C GLY A 167 11.26 -9.70 -8.07
N THR A 168 10.92 -8.93 -7.03
CA THR A 168 9.70 -9.16 -6.26
C THR A 168 8.41 -8.75 -6.95
N MET A 169 8.49 -7.98 -8.03
CA MET A 169 7.32 -7.56 -8.81
C MET A 169 6.48 -8.75 -9.29
N GLY A 170 7.12 -9.90 -9.58
CA GLY A 170 6.40 -11.13 -9.96
C GLY A 170 5.53 -11.71 -8.83
N VAL A 171 5.88 -11.50 -7.56
CA VAL A 171 5.06 -11.92 -6.42
C VAL A 171 3.89 -10.95 -6.24
N PHE A 172 4.13 -9.65 -6.42
CA PHE A 172 3.08 -8.63 -6.42
C PHE A 172 2.06 -8.84 -7.54
N LEU A 173 2.48 -9.36 -8.70
CA LEU A 173 1.61 -9.78 -9.81
C LEU A 173 0.53 -10.73 -9.36
N ILE A 174 0.94 -11.83 -8.75
CA ILE A 174 0.00 -12.83 -8.29
C ILE A 174 -0.91 -12.24 -7.21
N GLY A 175 -0.38 -11.41 -6.32
CA GLY A 175 -1.15 -10.69 -5.31
C GLY A 175 -2.22 -9.76 -5.90
N SER A 176 -1.85 -8.95 -6.90
CA SER A 176 -2.72 -8.03 -7.65
C SER A 176 -3.81 -8.78 -8.40
N LEU A 177 -3.48 -9.93 -9.02
CA LEU A 177 -4.44 -10.78 -9.71
C LEU A 177 -5.43 -11.45 -8.73
N ILE A 178 -4.97 -11.89 -7.57
CA ILE A 178 -5.85 -12.43 -6.51
C ILE A 178 -6.83 -11.37 -6.05
N TRP A 179 -6.37 -10.13 -5.84
CA TRP A 179 -7.25 -9.05 -5.42
C TRP A 179 -8.25 -8.67 -6.52
N MET A 180 -7.79 -8.57 -7.78
CA MET A 180 -8.64 -8.39 -8.95
C MET A 180 -9.75 -9.45 -9.00
N LEU A 181 -9.39 -10.74 -8.93
CA LEU A 181 -10.36 -11.83 -8.99
C LEU A 181 -11.35 -11.77 -7.83
N ALA A 182 -10.89 -11.44 -6.63
CA ALA A 182 -11.77 -11.26 -5.47
C ALA A 182 -12.82 -10.16 -5.73
N ILE A 183 -12.41 -9.02 -6.32
CA ILE A 183 -13.32 -7.91 -6.64
C ILE A 183 -14.29 -8.27 -7.77
N LEU A 184 -13.83 -8.96 -8.81
CA LEU A 184 -14.68 -9.30 -9.97
C LEU A 184 -15.71 -10.38 -9.65
N LEU A 185 -15.36 -11.33 -8.78
CA LEU A 185 -16.26 -12.40 -8.30
C LEU A 185 -17.21 -11.92 -7.20
N ASP A 186 -16.95 -10.76 -6.60
CA ASP A 186 -17.75 -10.23 -5.50
C ASP A 186 -19.17 -9.85 -5.95
N LYS A 187 -20.17 -10.47 -5.30
CA LYS A 187 -21.59 -10.16 -5.43
C LYS A 187 -22.07 -9.16 -4.37
N ASN A 188 -21.32 -8.97 -3.28
CA ASN A 188 -21.65 -8.04 -2.20
C ASN A 188 -21.36 -6.58 -2.56
N ARG A 189 -20.73 -6.32 -3.72
CA ARG A 189 -20.40 -5.00 -4.26
C ARG A 189 -19.59 -4.15 -3.25
N VAL A 190 -18.66 -4.79 -2.55
CA VAL A 190 -17.76 -4.14 -1.58
C VAL A 190 -16.92 -3.08 -2.28
N PHE A 191 -16.39 -3.42 -3.46
CA PHE A 191 -15.72 -2.49 -4.36
C PHE A 191 -16.38 -2.45 -5.74
N PRO A 192 -16.25 -1.33 -6.47
CA PRO A 192 -16.75 -1.26 -7.82
C PRO A 192 -15.88 -2.10 -8.77
N LYS A 193 -16.50 -2.72 -9.78
CA LYS A 193 -15.79 -3.61 -10.73
C LYS A 193 -14.64 -2.93 -11.49
N TRP A 194 -14.72 -1.62 -11.70
CA TRP A 194 -13.63 -0.86 -12.34
C TRP A 194 -12.34 -0.87 -11.51
N PHE A 195 -12.43 -0.97 -10.18
CA PHE A 195 -11.26 -1.10 -9.32
C PHE A 195 -10.54 -2.44 -9.52
N GLY A 196 -11.30 -3.49 -9.88
CA GLY A 196 -10.71 -4.75 -10.36
C GLY A 196 -9.90 -4.56 -11.64
N TYR A 197 -10.40 -3.80 -12.62
CA TYR A 197 -9.62 -3.49 -13.83
C TYR A 197 -8.39 -2.63 -13.55
N LEU A 198 -8.43 -1.75 -12.54
CA LEU A 198 -7.24 -1.02 -12.12
C LEU A 198 -6.16 -1.96 -11.53
N ASN A 199 -6.56 -3.00 -10.79
CA ASN A 199 -5.64 -4.05 -10.33
C ASN A 199 -5.04 -4.81 -11.53
N LEU A 200 -5.79 -5.02 -12.61
CA LEU A 200 -5.25 -5.59 -13.85
C LEU A 200 -4.21 -4.65 -14.47
N CYS A 201 -4.45 -3.34 -14.52
CA CYS A 201 -3.47 -2.38 -15.01
C CYS A 201 -2.18 -2.41 -14.17
N ASN A 202 -2.30 -2.50 -12.83
CA ASN A 202 -1.14 -2.66 -11.94
C ASN A 202 -0.39 -3.99 -12.18
N ALA A 203 -1.12 -5.09 -12.35
CA ALA A 203 -0.49 -6.37 -12.70
C ALA A 203 0.24 -6.30 -14.06
N LEU A 204 -0.33 -5.61 -15.04
CA LEU A 204 0.33 -5.45 -16.34
C LEU A 204 1.61 -4.62 -16.26
N THR A 205 1.71 -3.63 -15.36
CA THR A 205 2.98 -2.90 -15.20
C THR A 205 4.07 -3.80 -14.65
N GLU A 206 3.77 -4.67 -13.69
CA GLU A 206 4.74 -5.62 -13.15
C GLU A 206 5.29 -6.58 -14.23
N VAL A 207 4.46 -7.01 -15.20
CA VAL A 207 4.93 -7.77 -16.37
C VAL A 207 5.84 -6.94 -17.27
N VAL A 208 5.52 -5.65 -17.43
CA VAL A 208 6.29 -4.72 -18.24
C VAL A 208 7.64 -4.37 -17.58
N VAL A 209 7.73 -4.42 -16.26
CA VAL A 209 8.99 -4.24 -15.51
C VAL A 209 9.86 -5.50 -15.55
N ALA A 210 9.28 -6.70 -15.59
CA ALA A 210 10.01 -7.98 -15.55
C ALA A 210 11.24 -8.11 -16.48
N PRO A 211 11.26 -7.54 -17.70
CA PRO A 211 12.44 -7.55 -18.57
C PRO A 211 13.69 -6.84 -18.00
N CYS A 212 13.59 -6.05 -16.92
CA CYS A 212 14.73 -5.37 -16.31
C CYS A 212 15.85 -6.31 -15.83
N TRP A 213 15.53 -7.59 -15.56
CA TRP A 213 16.51 -8.63 -15.23
C TRP A 213 17.40 -9.01 -16.42
N ILE A 214 16.90 -8.81 -17.64
CA ILE A 214 17.59 -9.18 -18.88
C ILE A 214 18.28 -7.95 -19.46
N PHE A 215 17.59 -6.80 -19.46
CA PHE A 215 18.07 -5.58 -20.09
C PHE A 215 18.83 -4.69 -19.11
N ARG A 216 20.15 -4.59 -19.29
CA ARG A 216 20.98 -3.64 -18.53
C ARG A 216 20.98 -2.22 -19.09
N ARG A 217 20.47 -1.99 -20.30
CA ARG A 217 20.45 -0.68 -20.96
C ARG A 217 19.12 -0.43 -21.64
N GLY A 218 18.74 0.85 -21.70
CA GLY A 218 17.56 1.31 -22.43
C GLY A 218 16.32 1.42 -21.55
N VAL A 219 15.17 1.52 -22.20
CA VAL A 219 13.90 1.90 -21.57
C VAL A 219 13.36 0.83 -20.60
N LEU A 220 13.81 -0.42 -20.77
CA LEU A 220 13.46 -1.59 -19.96
C LEU A 220 14.48 -1.91 -18.86
N ALA A 221 15.60 -1.19 -18.76
CA ALA A 221 16.49 -1.30 -17.61
C ALA A 221 15.77 -0.85 -16.34
N TRP A 222 16.22 -1.26 -15.15
CA TRP A 222 15.52 -0.92 -13.90
C TRP A 222 15.35 0.59 -13.66
N ASN A 223 16.24 1.42 -14.23
CA ASN A 223 16.18 2.88 -14.17
C ASN A 223 15.52 3.51 -15.42
N GLY A 224 14.99 2.68 -16.32
CA GLY A 224 14.46 3.07 -17.61
C GLY A 224 13.09 3.75 -17.53
N GLN A 225 12.72 4.48 -18.58
CA GLN A 225 11.46 5.24 -18.64
C GLN A 225 10.22 4.35 -18.46
N ILE A 226 10.24 3.13 -18.98
CA ILE A 226 9.09 2.22 -18.86
C ILE A 226 9.16 1.46 -17.54
N ALA A 227 10.32 0.92 -17.17
CA ALA A 227 10.41 0.12 -15.95
C ALA A 227 10.15 0.94 -14.68
N TRP A 228 10.64 2.18 -14.63
CA TRP A 228 10.54 3.03 -13.45
C TRP A 228 9.41 4.07 -13.54
N TRP A 229 9.43 4.93 -14.56
CA TRP A 229 8.54 6.10 -14.57
C TRP A 229 7.08 5.75 -14.86
N LEU A 230 6.82 4.81 -15.78
CA LEU A 230 5.47 4.32 -16.02
C LEU A 230 4.92 3.62 -14.77
N ASP A 231 5.73 2.76 -14.16
CA ASP A 231 5.34 2.04 -12.95
C ASP A 231 5.03 2.99 -11.79
N MET A 232 5.89 3.99 -11.53
CA MET A 232 5.65 5.02 -10.51
C MET A 232 4.34 5.78 -10.71
N VAL A 233 3.99 6.13 -11.96
CA VAL A 233 2.73 6.84 -12.25
C VAL A 233 1.52 5.93 -12.01
N VAL A 234 1.57 4.69 -12.51
CA VAL A 234 0.48 3.72 -12.32
C VAL A 234 0.30 3.38 -10.84
N PHE A 235 1.41 3.11 -10.14
CA PHE A 235 1.41 2.86 -8.71
C PHE A 235 0.90 4.07 -7.92
N GLY A 236 1.29 5.29 -8.27
CA GLY A 236 0.78 6.50 -7.61
C GLY A 236 -0.73 6.68 -7.77
N ILE A 237 -1.27 6.45 -8.97
CA ILE A 237 -2.73 6.49 -9.23
C ILE A 237 -3.43 5.37 -8.45
N TYR A 238 -2.88 4.17 -8.50
CA TYR A 238 -3.38 3.00 -7.78
C TYR A 238 -3.41 3.25 -6.27
N GLN A 239 -2.33 3.80 -5.72
CA GLN A 239 -2.14 4.15 -4.32
C GLN A 239 -3.23 5.08 -3.79
N VAL A 240 -3.42 6.20 -4.47
CA VAL A 240 -4.46 7.18 -4.11
C VAL A 240 -5.84 6.53 -4.23
N THR A 241 -6.07 5.77 -5.30
CA THR A 241 -7.36 5.11 -5.54
C THR A 241 -7.69 4.12 -4.44
N PHE A 242 -6.77 3.22 -4.07
CA PHE A 242 -7.08 2.20 -3.07
C PHE A 242 -7.23 2.81 -1.67
N ILE A 243 -6.47 3.84 -1.30
CA ILE A 243 -6.69 4.59 -0.04
C ILE A 243 -8.13 5.12 0.01
N VAL A 244 -8.60 5.72 -1.09
CA VAL A 244 -9.96 6.28 -1.19
C VAL A 244 -11.01 5.17 -1.18
N MET A 245 -10.77 4.04 -1.84
CA MET A 245 -11.70 2.90 -1.85
C MET A 245 -11.83 2.28 -0.45
N LEU A 246 -10.71 2.08 0.27
CA LEU A 246 -10.74 1.61 1.65
C LEU A 246 -11.47 2.59 2.56
N PHE A 247 -11.25 3.89 2.41
CA PHE A 247 -11.99 4.92 3.13
C PHE A 247 -13.51 4.82 2.88
N GLN A 248 -13.93 4.64 1.62
CA GLN A 248 -15.34 4.49 1.27
C GLN A 248 -15.94 3.20 1.83
N MET A 249 -15.19 2.10 1.80
CA MET A 249 -15.58 0.81 2.36
C MET A 249 -15.80 0.92 3.88
N ILE A 250 -14.86 1.51 4.62
CA ILE A 250 -14.99 1.74 6.08
C ILE A 250 -16.22 2.61 6.37
N ARG A 251 -16.50 3.63 5.55
CA ARG A 251 -17.71 4.45 5.74
C ARG A 251 -19.01 3.68 5.53
N ARG A 252 -19.05 2.75 4.58
CA ARG A 252 -20.20 1.88 4.30
C ARG A 252 -20.30 0.68 5.23
N GLU A 253 -19.23 0.35 5.94
CA GLU A 253 -19.15 -0.83 6.79
C GLU A 253 -20.30 -0.91 7.82
N ASP A 254 -20.91 -2.07 7.97
CA ASP A 254 -22.01 -2.30 8.92
C ASP A 254 -21.75 -3.51 9.83
N PHE A 255 -20.59 -4.17 9.68
CA PHE A 255 -20.23 -5.41 10.37
C PHE A 255 -21.18 -6.60 10.09
N GLY A 256 -22.09 -6.48 9.13
CA GLY A 256 -22.99 -7.56 8.69
C GLY A 256 -22.31 -8.66 7.86
N THR A 257 -23.06 -9.50 7.16
CA THR A 257 -22.52 -10.47 6.19
C THR A 257 -23.07 -10.26 4.78
N GLY A 258 -23.96 -9.28 4.62
CA GLY A 258 -24.62 -8.94 3.37
C GLY A 258 -23.91 -7.83 2.58
N PRO A 259 -24.56 -7.34 1.50
CA PRO A 259 -24.06 -6.23 0.70
C PRO A 259 -23.84 -4.98 1.55
N LEU A 260 -22.76 -4.23 1.28
CA LEU A 260 -22.49 -3.00 2.01
C LEU A 260 -23.61 -1.96 1.74
N PRO A 261 -24.19 -1.32 2.78
CA PRO A 261 -25.22 -0.32 2.59
C PRO A 261 -24.70 0.88 1.80
N GLU A 262 -25.55 1.43 0.92
CA GLU A 262 -25.22 2.63 0.18
C GLU A 262 -25.12 3.83 1.13
N LEU A 263 -24.14 4.71 0.89
CA LEU A 263 -24.06 5.96 1.65
C LEU A 263 -25.30 6.81 1.34
N PRO A 264 -25.91 7.48 2.34
CA PRO A 264 -27.01 8.40 2.11
C PRO A 264 -26.60 9.40 1.03
N ARG A 265 -27.31 9.37 -0.11
CA ARG A 265 -27.10 10.32 -1.19
C ARG A 265 -27.31 11.71 -0.59
N LYS A 266 -26.27 12.55 -0.53
CA LYS A 266 -26.40 13.96 -0.13
C LYS A 266 -27.57 14.51 -0.96
N GLN A 267 -28.72 14.75 -0.32
CA GLN A 267 -29.85 15.40 -0.95
C GLN A 267 -29.29 16.69 -1.54
N LYS A 268 -29.21 16.75 -2.87
CA LYS A 268 -29.10 18.04 -3.55
C LYS A 268 -30.33 18.79 -3.08
N ALA A 269 -30.12 19.79 -2.22
CA ALA A 269 -31.17 20.66 -1.74
C ALA A 269 -32.03 21.08 -2.94
N ASN A 270 -33.31 20.74 -2.84
CA ASN A 270 -34.32 20.93 -3.87
C ASN A 270 -34.42 22.43 -4.13
N ARG A 271 -33.70 22.95 -5.14
CA ARG A 271 -33.81 24.33 -5.60
C ARG A 271 -35.05 24.55 -6.46
N SER A 272 -35.98 23.59 -6.46
CA SER A 272 -37.29 23.65 -7.14
C SER A 272 -38.40 24.19 -6.26
N ASP A 273 -38.29 24.13 -4.92
CA ASP A 273 -39.43 24.47 -4.05
C ASP A 273 -39.50 25.98 -3.71
N MET A 274 -38.53 26.77 -4.16
CA MET A 274 -38.50 28.23 -3.97
C MET A 274 -39.01 29.03 -5.18
N LYS A 275 -39.42 28.36 -6.27
CA LYS A 275 -40.03 29.00 -7.44
C LYS A 275 -41.56 28.81 -7.54
N ALA A 276 -42.16 28.05 -6.63
CA ALA A 276 -43.61 27.90 -6.54
C ALA A 276 -44.27 28.86 -5.52
N ALA A 277 -43.49 29.76 -4.91
CA ALA A 277 -43.93 30.73 -3.92
C ALA A 277 -43.55 32.19 -4.30
N ALA A 278 -43.44 32.48 -5.59
CA ALA A 278 -43.26 33.82 -6.13
C ALA A 278 -44.36 34.13 -7.16
#